data_AF-A0A1H8LZT4-F1
#
_entry.id   AF-A0A1H8LZT4-F1
#
_cell.length_a   1.000
_cell.length_b   1.000
_cell.length_c   1.000
_cell.angle_alpha   90.00
_cell.angle_beta   90.00
_cell.angle_gamma   90.00
#
_symmetry.space_group_name_H-M   'P 1'
#
loop_
_entity.id
_entity.type
_entity.pdbx_description
1 polymer ?
#
loop_
_entity_poly.entity_id
_entity_poly.type
_entity_poly.pdbx_seq_one_letter_code
_entity_poly.pdbx_strand_id
1 'polypeptide(L)' 'MQQNLLTTKEAAICLGVSEAFLERDRWAGAKVPFIKIGSRAVRYRLQDLEHYIESCIRKSTSDTGRK' A
#
# COMPACT_ATOMS: atom_id res chain seq x y z
N MET A 1 -10.46 13.33 13.06
CA MET A 1 -10.52 12.00 12.40
C MET A 1 -9.21 11.30 12.70
N GLN A 2 -9.24 10.18 13.41
CA GLN A 2 -8.04 9.45 13.80
C GLN A 2 -7.38 8.87 12.53
N GLN A 3 -6.21 9.37 12.17
CA GLN A 3 -5.45 8.82 11.05
C GLN A 3 -4.64 7.65 11.63
N ASN A 4 -5.18 6.43 11.55
CA ASN A 4 -4.43 5.23 11.92
C ASN A 4 -3.27 5.07 10.94
N LEU A 5 -2.09 5.50 11.39
CA LEU A 5 -0.84 5.39 10.66
C LEU A 5 -0.20 4.06 11.00
N LEU A 6 -0.33 3.11 10.08
CA LEU A 6 0.21 1.78 10.17
C LEU A 6 1.70 1.80 9.80
N THR A 7 2.48 0.96 10.46
CA THR A 7 3.87 0.68 10.08
C THR A 7 3.92 -0.18 8.81
N THR A 8 5.11 -0.31 8.19
CA THR A 8 5.31 -1.22 7.05
C THR A 8 4.86 -2.64 7.37
N LYS A 9 5.12 -3.11 8.60
CA LYS A 9 4.72 -4.45 9.04
C LYS A 9 3.20 -4.61 9.10
N GLU A 10 2.51 -3.64 9.69
CA GLU A 10 1.05 -3.67 9.77
C GLU A 10 0.40 -3.52 8.38
N ALA A 11 0.95 -2.66 7.53
CA ALA A 11 0.50 -2.52 6.14
C ALA A 11 0.68 -3.82 5.35
N ALA A 12 1.81 -4.50 5.54
CA ALA A 12 2.09 -5.80 4.93
C ALA A 12 1.06 -6.85 5.34
N ILE A 13 0.74 -6.92 6.64
CA ILE A 13 -0.31 -7.81 7.16
C ILE A 13 -1.67 -7.45 6.58
N CYS A 14 -2.01 -6.15 6.50
CA CYS A 14 -3.28 -5.67 6.00
C CYS A 14 -3.48 -5.99 4.49
N LEU A 15 -2.40 -5.87 3.69
CA LEU A 15 -2.39 -6.20 2.27
C LEU A 15 -2.19 -7.71 1.99
N GLY A 16 -1.85 -8.52 3.01
CA GLY A 16 -1.52 -9.93 2.84
C GLY A 16 -0.20 -10.17 2.07
N VAL A 17 0.73 -9.22 2.10
CA VAL A 17 2.03 -9.28 1.42
C VAL A 17 3.18 -9.30 2.41
N SER A 18 4.40 -9.60 1.97
CA SER A 18 5.60 -9.52 2.81
C SER A 18 6.14 -8.09 2.90
N GLU A 19 6.83 -7.74 3.98
CA GLU A 19 7.49 -6.43 4.13
C GLU A 19 8.46 -6.13 2.97
N ALA A 20 9.21 -7.15 2.52
CA ALA A 20 10.09 -7.07 1.37
C ALA A 20 9.37 -6.73 0.05
N PHE A 21 8.08 -7.06 -0.08
CA PHE A 21 7.27 -6.65 -1.23
C PHE A 21 7.06 -5.13 -1.21
N LEU A 22 6.70 -4.56 -0.05
CA LEU A 22 6.53 -3.11 0.10
C LEU A 22 7.85 -2.35 -0.07
N GLU A 23 8.97 -2.93 0.39
CA GLU A 23 10.29 -2.34 0.17
C GLU A 23 10.67 -2.32 -1.32
N ARG A 24 10.42 -3.41 -2.04
CA ARG A 24 10.65 -3.49 -3.49
C ARG A 24 9.72 -2.54 -4.25
N ASP A 25 8.44 -2.50 -3.88
CA ASP A 25 7.46 -1.59 -4.46
C ASP A 25 7.90 -0.13 -4.32
N ARG A 26 8.42 0.25 -3.15
CA ARG A 26 8.95 1.60 -2.89
C ARG A 26 10.08 2.00 -3.84
N TRP A 27 10.94 1.07 -4.24
CA TRP A 27 12.02 1.34 -5.21
C TRP A 27 11.53 1.32 -6.66
N ALA A 28 10.62 0.42 -7.00
CA ALA A 28 10.13 0.20 -8.36
C ALA A 28 9.12 1.27 -8.85
N GLY A 29 8.59 2.11 -7.96
CA GLY A 29 7.67 3.18 -8.33
C GLY A 29 6.58 3.51 -7.30
N ALA A 30 6.64 2.90 -6.11
CA ALA A 30 5.73 3.10 -4.98
C ALA A 30 4.26 3.11 -5.41
N LYS A 31 3.74 1.94 -5.79
CA LYS A 31 2.32 1.79 -6.09
C LYS A 31 1.45 1.96 -4.84
N VAL A 32 1.96 1.52 -3.70
CA VAL A 32 1.26 1.68 -2.42
C VAL A 32 1.61 3.06 -1.84
N PRO A 33 0.63 3.95 -1.63
CA PRO A 33 0.90 5.27 -1.06
C PRO A 33 1.48 5.15 0.35
N PHE A 34 2.58 5.84 0.60
CA PHE A 34 3.24 5.85 1.90
C PHE A 34 3.53 7.29 2.36
N ILE A 35 3.54 7.48 3.67
CA ILE A 35 3.90 8.72 4.33
C ILE A 35 5.28 8.55 4.95
N LYS A 36 6.23 9.34 4.46
CA LYS A 36 7.54 9.46 5.09
C LYS A 36 7.46 10.43 6.27
N ILE A 37 7.73 9.93 7.47
CA ILE A 37 7.73 10.70 8.72
C ILE A 37 9.20 10.88 9.14
N GLY A 38 9.75 12.06 8.87
CA GLY A 38 11.15 12.37 9.14
C GLY A 38 12.13 11.55 8.31
N SER A 39 13.31 11.29 8.87
CA SER A 39 14.42 10.67 8.12
C SER A 39 14.36 9.15 8.05
N ARG A 40 13.68 8.49 8.99
CA ARG A 40 13.76 7.02 9.16
C ARG A 40 12.40 6.30 9.26
N ALA A 41 11.32 7.01 9.55
CA ALA A 41 10.02 6.37 9.72
C ALA A 41 9.20 6.45 8.43
N VAL A 42 8.63 5.32 8.02
CA VAL A 42 7.63 5.24 6.95
C VAL A 42 6.37 4.66 7.55
N ARG A 43 5.24 5.32 7.29
CA ARG A 43 3.92 4.88 7.71
C ARG A 43 2.95 4.87 6.54
N TYR A 44 1.88 4.10 6.68
CA TYR A 44 0.82 3.93 5.70
C TYR A 44 -0.48 4.36 6.36
N ARG A 45 -1.30 5.16 5.67
CA ARG A 45 -2.66 5.40 6.14
C ARG A 45 -3.49 4.18 5.80
N LEU A 46 -4.29 3.72 6.75
CA LEU A 46 -5.26 2.65 6.51
C LEU A 46 -6.15 2.97 5.29
N GLN A 47 -6.65 4.21 5.20
CA GLN A 47 -7.49 4.66 4.08
C GLN A 47 -6.81 4.55 2.71
N ASP A 48 -5.49 4.85 2.61
CA ASP A 48 -4.77 4.71 1.34
C ASP A 48 -4.59 3.23 0.97
N LEU A 49 -4.36 2.36 1.96
CA LEU A 49 -4.26 0.92 1.74
C LEU A 49 -5.59 0.35 1.26
N GLU A 50 -6.70 0.75 1.89
CA GLU A 50 -8.05 0.37 1.46
C GLU A 50 -8.32 0.82 0.02
N HIS A 51 -8.03 2.09 -0.30
CA HIS A 51 -8.21 2.61 -1.65
C HIS A 51 -7.34 1.88 -2.69
N TYR A 52 -6.11 1.51 -2.32
CA TYR A 52 -5.24 0.71 -3.17
C TYR A 52 -5.82 -0.69 -3.41
N ILE A 53 -6.32 -1.36 -2.37
CA ILE A 53 -7.00 -2.65 -2.48
C ILE A 53 -8.20 -2.52 -3.43
N GLU A 54 -9.03 -1.49 -3.25
CA GLU A 54 -10.17 -1.22 -4.12
C GLU A 54 -9.75 -1.00 -5.58
N SER A 55 -8.67 -0.25 -5.82
CA SER A 55 -8.10 -0.05 -7.15
C SER A 55 -7.51 -1.33 -7.76
N CYS A 56 -7.13 -2.31 -6.93
CA CYS A 56 -6.65 -3.61 -7.37
C CYS A 56 -7.78 -4.61 -7.67
N ILE A 57 -9.04 -4.30 -7.33
CA ILE A 57 -10.18 -5.19 -7.62
C ILE A 57 -10.36 -5.28 -9.14
N ARG A 58 -10.11 -6.47 -9.69
CA ARG A 58 -10.37 -6.80 -11.09
C ARG A 58 -11.60 -7.68 -11.18
N LYS A 59 -12.53 -7.33 -12.06
CA LYS A 59 -13.81 -8.05 -12.24
C LYS A 59 -13.70 -9.24 -13.20
N SER A 60 -12.65 -9.28 -14.01
CA SER A 60 -12.42 -10.34 -14.99
C SER A 60 -10.93 -10.59 -15.13
N THR A 61 -10.53 -11.83 -15.38
CA THR A 61 -9.14 -12.23 -15.63
C THR A 61 -8.57 -11.61 -16.91
N SER A 62 -9.44 -11.17 -17.82
CA SER A 62 -9.08 -10.40 -19.02
C SER A 62 -9.06 -8.89 -18.80
N ASP A 63 -9.47 -8.41 -17.61
CA ASP A 63 -9.44 -6.99 -17.29
C ASP A 63 -7.99 -6.56 -17.07
N THR A 64 -7.42 -5.88 -18.06
CA THR A 64 -6.06 -5.33 -18.01
C THR A 64 -5.99 -4.04 -17.19
N GLY A 65 -7.12 -3.54 -16.65
CA GLY A 65 -7.19 -2.35 -15.81
C GLY A 65 -6.74 -1.07 -16.50
N ARG A 66 -6.84 -1.04 -17.84
CA ARG A 66 -6.75 0.18 -18.62
C ARG A 66 -8.13 0.82 -18.65
N LYS A 67 -8.30 1.91 -17.90
CA LYS A 67 -9.18 3.01 -18.31
C LYS A 67 -8.29 4.19 -18.65
#